data_AF-A0A7S0ULS5-F1
#
_entry.id   AF-A0A7S0ULS5-F1
#
_cell.length_a   1.000
_cell.length_b   1.000
_cell.length_c   1.000
_cell.angle_alpha   90.00
_cell.angle_beta   90.00
_cell.angle_gamma   90.00
#
_symmetry.space_group_name_H-M   'P 1'
#
loop_
_entity.id
_entity.type
_entity.pdbx_description
1 polymer ?
#
loop_
_entity_poly.entity_id
_entity_poly.type
_entity_poly.pdbx_seq_one_letter_code
_entity_poly.pdbx_strand_id
1 'polypeptide(L)'
;MISAQEARLAYRLIRTVEAELLQTLLRRLARWSQVRILDGSSSIRNGYRDESLRLPTVSFVHENISSHEIYTHCQEQGIICRNGFFLCTRYLATDLEFQDHPHGVFRVSLAHYNTPQEVQALCDTLESMPKWFG
;
A
#
# COMPACT_ATOMS: atom_id res chain seq x y z
N MET A 1 32.81 7.03 -11.35
CA MET A 1 31.43 7.43 -11.69
C MET A 1 30.72 6.20 -12.22
N ILE A 2 29.51 5.93 -11.74
CA ILE A 2 28.67 4.84 -12.26
C ILE A 2 28.11 5.30 -13.61
N SER A 3 28.15 4.42 -14.62
CA SER A 3 27.55 4.69 -15.92
C SER A 3 26.03 4.71 -15.86
N ALA A 4 25.38 5.40 -16.81
CA ALA A 4 23.93 5.37 -16.93
C ALA A 4 23.38 3.94 -17.13
N GLN A 5 24.16 3.05 -17.75
CA GLN A 5 23.79 1.65 -17.96
C GLN A 5 23.78 0.86 -16.65
N GLU A 6 24.80 1.02 -15.81
CA GLU A 6 24.89 0.38 -14.50
C GLU A 6 23.77 0.88 -13.57
N ALA A 7 23.49 2.19 -13.56
CA ALA A 7 22.37 2.75 -12.80
C ALA A 7 21.02 2.14 -13.24
N ARG A 8 20.77 2.04 -14.55
CA ARG A 8 19.55 1.39 -15.09
C ARG A 8 19.46 -0.08 -14.73
N LEU A 9 20.59 -0.80 -14.66
CA LEU A 9 20.60 -2.19 -14.22
C LEU A 9 20.21 -2.30 -12.74
N ALA A 10 20.79 -1.47 -11.87
CA ALA A 10 20.46 -1.45 -10.45
C ALA A 10 18.98 -1.17 -10.20
N TYR A 11 18.40 -0.15 -10.87
CA TYR A 11 16.96 0.13 -10.75
C TYR A 11 16.07 -1.00 -11.26
N ARG A 12 16.49 -1.73 -12.29
CA ARG A 12 15.73 -2.91 -12.75
C ARG A 12 15.73 -4.02 -11.70
N LEU A 13 16.87 -4.30 -11.09
CA LEU A 13 16.98 -5.31 -10.02
C LEU A 13 16.14 -4.93 -8.79
N ILE A 14 16.22 -3.66 -8.37
CA ILE A 14 15.38 -3.10 -7.29
C ILE A 14 13.89 -3.34 -7.59
N ARG A 15 13.43 -3.01 -8.81
CA ARG A 15 12.04 -3.20 -9.20
C ARG A 15 11.61 -4.66 -9.21
N THR A 16 12.47 -5.60 -9.61
CA THR A 16 12.13 -7.02 -9.61
C THR A 16 11.81 -7.51 -8.20
N VAL A 17 12.64 -7.16 -7.22
CA VAL A 17 12.41 -7.51 -5.81
C VAL A 17 11.15 -6.81 -5.27
N GLU A 18 11.01 -5.52 -5.52
CA GLU A 18 9.87 -4.73 -5.05
C GLU A 18 8.53 -5.23 -5.63
N ALA A 19 8.51 -5.71 -6.88
CA ALA A 19 7.31 -6.21 -7.54
C ALA A 19 6.75 -7.46 -6.86
N GLU A 20 7.58 -8.42 -6.46
CA GLU A 20 7.14 -9.64 -5.80
C GLU A 20 6.50 -9.36 -4.43
N LEU A 21 7.11 -8.45 -3.66
CA LEU A 21 6.60 -7.99 -2.37
C LEU A 21 5.26 -7.26 -2.54
N LEU A 22 5.20 -6.35 -3.51
CA LEU A 22 4.00 -5.58 -3.83
C LEU A 22 2.83 -6.48 -4.25
N GLN A 23 3.09 -7.48 -5.11
CA GLN A 23 2.08 -8.43 -5.55
C GLN A 23 1.55 -9.27 -4.39
N THR A 24 2.39 -9.63 -3.43
CA THR A 24 1.94 -10.38 -2.24
C THR A 24 1.02 -9.53 -1.38
N LEU A 25 1.41 -8.29 -1.09
CA LEU A 25 0.56 -7.35 -0.34
C LEU A 25 -0.78 -7.08 -1.05
N LEU A 26 -0.72 -6.79 -2.36
CA LEU A 26 -1.91 -6.56 -3.17
C LEU A 26 -2.87 -7.74 -3.15
N ARG A 27 -2.35 -8.95 -3.37
CA ARG A 27 -3.16 -10.17 -3.36
C ARG A 27 -3.82 -10.40 -1.99
N ARG A 28 -3.11 -10.13 -0.89
CA ARG A 28 -3.68 -10.28 0.46
C ARG A 28 -4.79 -9.27 0.73
N LEU A 29 -4.57 -8.00 0.42
CA LEU A 29 -5.56 -6.94 0.61
C LEU A 29 -6.80 -7.13 -0.29
N ALA A 30 -6.61 -7.51 -1.55
CA ALA A 30 -7.70 -7.65 -2.52
C ALA A 30 -8.66 -8.83 -2.23
N ARG A 31 -8.36 -9.67 -1.24
CA ARG A 31 -9.26 -10.75 -0.79
C ARG A 31 -10.47 -10.24 -0.02
N TRP A 32 -10.40 -9.00 0.49
CA TRP A 32 -11.36 -8.47 1.43
C TRP A 32 -12.13 -7.32 0.79
N SER A 33 -13.46 -7.45 0.65
CA SER A 33 -14.32 -6.42 0.05
C SER A 33 -14.37 -5.13 0.88
N GLN A 34 -14.10 -5.24 2.19
CA GLN A 34 -14.03 -4.13 3.13
C GLN A 34 -12.80 -3.25 2.88
N VAL A 35 -11.79 -3.74 2.16
CA VAL A 35 -10.55 -3.01 1.87
C VAL A 35 -10.65 -2.34 0.51
N ARG A 36 -10.72 -1.00 0.52
CA ARG A 36 -10.63 -0.18 -0.69
C ARG A 36 -9.21 0.31 -0.88
N ILE A 37 -8.48 -0.30 -1.81
CA ILE A 37 -7.17 0.17 -2.25
C ILE A 37 -7.34 1.46 -3.06
N LEU A 38 -6.56 2.48 -2.72
CA LEU A 38 -6.55 3.76 -3.40
C LEU A 38 -5.35 3.79 -4.34
N ASP A 39 -5.63 3.64 -5.62
CA ASP A 39 -4.62 3.68 -6.65
C ASP A 39 -4.98 4.70 -7.74
N GLY A 40 -4.05 5.61 -8.05
CA GLY A 40 -4.16 6.50 -9.21
C GLY A 40 -3.97 5.77 -10.54
N SER A 41 -3.81 4.43 -10.50
CA SER A 41 -3.66 3.55 -11.66
C SER A 41 -4.96 3.22 -12.37
N SER A 42 -6.02 4.01 -12.15
CA SER A 42 -7.06 4.23 -13.17
C SER A 42 -6.55 4.97 -14.42
N SER A 43 -5.24 5.22 -14.55
CA SER A 43 -4.60 5.54 -15.83
C SER A 43 -4.56 4.30 -16.73
N ILE A 44 -5.73 3.90 -17.22
CA ILE A 44 -5.89 3.09 -18.42
C ILE A 44 -5.18 3.83 -19.56
N ARG A 45 -4.06 3.29 -20.04
CA ARG A 45 -3.58 3.58 -21.39
C ARG A 45 -3.92 2.35 -22.25
N ASN A 46 -4.83 2.53 -23.19
CA ASN A 46 -5.22 1.50 -24.18
C ASN A 46 -5.76 0.18 -23.61
N GLY A 47 -6.47 0.18 -22.49
CA GLY A 47 -7.16 -1.01 -21.96
C GLY A 47 -6.27 -2.04 -21.27
N TYR A 48 -4.96 -1.81 -21.18
CA TYR A 48 -4.01 -2.67 -20.45
C TYR A 48 -3.53 -1.98 -19.18
N ARG A 49 -3.69 -2.66 -18.03
CA ARG A 49 -3.03 -2.27 -16.77
C ARG A 49 -1.56 -2.58 -16.91
N ASP A 50 -0.71 -1.58 -17.08
CA ASP A 50 0.73 -1.79 -17.01
C ASP A 50 1.15 -1.87 -15.53
N GLU A 51 1.00 -3.06 -14.95
CA GLU A 51 1.42 -3.36 -13.58
C GLU A 51 2.91 -3.07 -13.34
N SER A 52 3.72 -2.97 -14.41
CA SER A 52 5.17 -2.70 -14.31
C SER A 52 5.52 -1.27 -13.89
N LEU A 53 4.55 -0.35 -13.91
CA LEU A 53 4.74 1.06 -13.53
C LEU A 53 4.33 1.37 -12.09
N ARG A 54 3.74 0.43 -11.36
CA ARG A 54 3.26 0.68 -10.00
C ARG A 54 4.43 0.82 -9.04
N LEU A 55 4.43 1.91 -8.26
CA LEU A 55 5.37 2.07 -7.15
C LEU A 55 5.03 1.08 -6.02
N PRO A 56 6.02 0.64 -5.22
CA PRO A 56 5.81 -0.25 -4.08
C PRO A 56 5.17 0.47 -2.88
N THR A 57 4.15 1.29 -3.12
CA THR A 57 3.41 2.03 -2.11
C THR A 57 1.92 1.78 -2.30
N VAL A 58 1.27 1.30 -1.25
CA VAL A 58 -0.16 0.97 -1.24
C VAL A 58 -0.84 1.79 -0.17
N SER A 59 -1.77 2.64 -0.58
CA SER A 59 -2.69 3.33 0.30
C SER A 59 -4.04 2.64 0.24
N PHE A 60 -4.71 2.45 1.38
CA PHE A 60 -6.06 1.89 1.43
C PHE A 60 -6.87 2.43 2.61
N VAL A 61 -8.18 2.19 2.56
CA VAL A 61 -9.09 2.32 3.71
C VAL A 61 -9.81 1.01 3.94
N HIS A 62 -10.27 0.83 5.18
CA HIS A 62 -11.15 -0.25 5.58
C HIS A 62 -12.53 0.34 5.92
N GLU A 63 -13.59 -0.37 5.56
CA GLU A 63 -14.97 0.06 5.80
C GLU A 63 -15.26 0.27 7.30
N ASN A 64 -14.88 -0.72 8.12
CA ASN A 64 -15.22 -0.76 9.55
C ASN A 64 -14.08 -0.41 10.52
N ILE A 65 -12.90 -0.03 10.01
CA ILE A 65 -11.72 0.23 10.84
C ILE A 65 -11.06 1.53 10.36
N SER A 66 -10.88 2.49 11.27
CA SER A 66 -10.19 3.73 10.93
C SER A 66 -8.70 3.46 10.63
N SER A 67 -8.11 4.26 9.73
CA SER A 67 -6.67 4.14 9.43
C SER A 67 -5.77 4.38 10.63
N HIS A 68 -6.25 5.12 11.65
CA HIS A 68 -5.56 5.30 12.91
C HIS A 68 -5.58 4.03 13.77
N GLU A 69 -6.71 3.34 13.89
CA GLU A 69 -6.79 2.05 14.59
C GLU A 69 -5.89 1.00 13.94
N ILE A 70 -5.86 0.93 12.61
CA ILE A 70 -4.94 0.03 11.87
C ILE A 70 -3.48 0.36 12.20
N TYR A 71 -3.13 1.65 12.21
CA TYR A 71 -1.79 2.10 12.57
C TYR A 71 -1.40 1.72 13.99
N THR A 72 -2.27 1.99 14.97
CA THR A 72 -2.00 1.67 16.38
C THR A 72 -1.78 0.17 16.56
N HIS A 73 -2.63 -0.66 15.96
CA HIS A 73 -2.49 -2.13 16.02
C HIS A 73 -1.17 -2.62 15.40
N CYS A 74 -0.80 -2.09 14.22
CA CYS A 74 0.49 -2.43 13.60
C CYS A 74 1.68 -2.00 14.48
N GLN A 75 1.62 -0.78 15.04
CA GLN A 75 2.67 -0.23 15.89
C GLN A 75 2.90 -1.09 17.14
N GLU A 76 1.83 -1.58 17.78
CA GLU A 76 1.90 -2.47 18.95
C GLU A 76 2.58 -3.81 18.63
N GLN A 77 2.51 -4.27 17.37
CA GLN A 77 3.20 -5.46 16.87
C GLN A 77 4.61 -5.17 16.32
N GLY A 78 5.10 -3.93 16.48
CA GLY A 78 6.43 -3.51 16.00
C GLY A 78 6.50 -3.25 14.49
N ILE A 79 5.37 -3.16 13.79
CA ILE A 79 5.31 -2.88 12.35
C ILE A 79 5.13 -1.39 12.13
N ILE A 80 6.12 -0.78 11.47
CA ILE A 80 6.13 0.66 11.20
C ILE A 80 5.48 0.94 9.85
N CYS A 81 4.30 1.56 9.89
CA CYS A 81 3.58 2.10 8.74
C CYS A 81 3.18 3.56 9.02
N ARG A 82 2.40 4.18 8.11
CA ARG A 82 1.86 5.52 8.35
C ARG A 82 0.37 5.58 8.04
N ASN A 83 -0.36 6.41 8.78
CA ASN A 83 -1.68 6.88 8.39
C ASN A 83 -1.70 8.40 8.19
N GLY A 84 -2.68 8.91 7.44
CA GLY A 84 -2.92 10.34 7.26
C GLY A 84 -3.30 10.73 5.83
N PHE A 85 -3.20 12.02 5.53
CA PHE A 85 -3.61 12.58 4.24
C PHE A 85 -2.47 12.71 3.23
N PHE A 86 -1.21 12.58 3.65
CA PHE A 86 -0.01 12.60 2.80
C PHE A 86 0.07 13.79 1.83
N LEU A 87 -0.31 14.99 2.29
CA LEU A 87 -0.40 16.23 1.49
C LEU A 87 -1.43 16.18 0.34
N CYS A 88 -2.33 15.20 0.35
CA CYS A 88 -3.40 15.01 -0.63
C CYS A 88 -4.80 15.33 -0.07
N THR A 89 -4.90 16.15 0.99
CA THR A 89 -6.16 16.42 1.71
C THR A 89 -7.31 16.84 0.80
N ARG A 90 -7.05 17.78 -0.15
CA ARG A 90 -8.08 18.22 -1.10
C ARG A 90 -8.54 17.09 -2.02
N TYR A 91 -7.60 16.36 -2.62
CA TYR A 91 -7.89 15.25 -3.53
C TYR A 91 -8.68 14.13 -2.84
N LEU A 92 -8.29 13.75 -1.62
CA LEU A 92 -9.03 12.76 -0.84
C LEU A 92 -10.46 13.24 -0.54
N ALA A 93 -10.61 14.49 -0.10
CA ALA A 93 -11.92 15.04 0.27
C ALA A 93 -12.87 15.25 -0.92
N THR A 94 -12.36 15.61 -2.11
CA THR A 94 -13.19 15.96 -3.28
C THR A 94 -13.41 14.80 -4.23
N ASP A 95 -12.37 14.02 -4.53
CA ASP A 95 -12.37 13.08 -5.65
C ASP A 95 -12.65 11.64 -5.20
N LEU A 96 -12.53 11.38 -3.90
CA LEU A 96 -12.64 10.03 -3.32
C LEU A 96 -13.61 9.94 -2.12
N GLU A 97 -14.37 11.02 -1.87
CA GLU A 97 -15.42 11.11 -0.84
C GLU A 97 -14.93 10.77 0.59
N PHE A 98 -13.72 11.19 0.96
CA PHE A 98 -13.13 10.92 2.28
C PHE A 98 -13.71 11.72 3.46
N GLN A 99 -14.93 12.26 3.33
CA GLN A 99 -15.54 13.09 4.37
C GLN A 99 -15.74 12.30 5.68
N ASP A 100 -16.01 10.99 5.55
CA ASP A 100 -16.20 10.07 6.68
C ASP A 100 -14.90 9.40 7.19
N HIS A 101 -13.73 9.81 6.65
CA HIS A 101 -12.42 9.26 7.02
C HIS A 101 -11.53 10.34 7.67
N PRO A 102 -11.80 10.75 8.93
CA PRO A 102 -11.12 11.87 9.59
C PRO A 102 -9.62 11.65 9.81
N HIS A 103 -9.16 10.40 9.77
CA HIS A 103 -7.76 10.02 9.95
C HIS A 103 -7.01 9.78 8.63
N GLY A 104 -7.65 10.04 7.48
CA GLY A 104 -7.08 9.78 6.16
C GLY A 104 -6.92 8.30 5.87
N VAL A 105 -5.87 7.94 5.15
CA VAL A 105 -5.64 6.58 4.61
C VAL A 105 -4.56 5.88 5.41
N PHE A 106 -4.57 4.55 5.41
CA PHE A 106 -3.42 3.77 5.87
C PHE A 106 -2.49 3.51 4.67
N ARG A 107 -1.18 3.64 4.86
CA ARG A 107 -0.19 3.51 3.79
C ARG A 107 0.97 2.61 4.18
N VAL A 108 1.22 1.64 3.31
CA VAL A 108 2.39 0.76 3.34
C VAL A 108 3.33 1.20 2.23
N SER A 109 4.58 1.48 2.56
CA SER A 109 5.63 1.85 1.60
C SER A 109 6.75 0.82 1.72
N LEU A 110 6.85 -0.07 0.74
CA LEU A 110 7.87 -1.10 0.66
C LEU A 110 9.09 -0.56 -0.11
N ALA A 111 10.23 -1.16 0.15
CA ALA A 111 11.48 -0.95 -0.58
C ALA A 111 12.15 -2.31 -0.83
N HIS A 112 13.16 -2.32 -1.71
CA HIS A 112 13.95 -3.52 -2.03
C HIS A 112 14.65 -4.21 -0.84
N TYR A 113 14.73 -3.57 0.33
CA TYR A 113 15.28 -4.18 1.55
C TYR A 113 14.22 -4.83 2.44
N ASN A 114 12.92 -4.68 2.13
CA ASN A 114 11.89 -5.44 2.81
C ASN A 114 11.93 -6.91 2.42
N THR A 115 11.42 -7.76 3.29
CA THR A 115 11.39 -9.22 3.06
C THR A 115 9.98 -9.75 2.84
N PRO A 116 9.82 -10.90 2.15
CA PRO A 116 8.53 -11.57 2.05
C PRO A 116 7.91 -11.89 3.41
N GLN A 117 8.73 -12.22 4.41
CA GLN A 117 8.30 -12.52 5.77
C GLN A 117 7.74 -11.27 6.47
N GLU A 118 8.35 -10.10 6.29
CA GLU A 118 7.81 -8.83 6.81
C GLU A 118 6.46 -8.48 6.17
N VAL A 119 6.32 -8.67 4.86
CA VAL A 119 5.05 -8.43 4.16
C VAL A 119 3.98 -9.42 4.64
N GLN A 120 4.35 -10.69 4.84
CA GLN A 120 3.46 -11.70 5.38
C GLN A 120 3.02 -11.35 6.81
N ALA A 121 3.96 -10.99 7.68
CA ALA A 121 3.69 -10.59 9.06
C ALA A 121 2.76 -9.37 9.11
N LEU A 122 2.99 -8.36 8.26
CA LEU A 122 2.07 -7.23 8.12
C LEU A 122 0.65 -7.70 7.76
N CYS A 123 0.51 -8.55 6.74
CA CYS A 123 -0.81 -9.01 6.33
C CYS A 123 -1.50 -9.85 7.42
N ASP A 124 -0.74 -10.65 8.16
CA ASP A 124 -1.26 -11.46 9.26
C ASP A 124 -1.67 -10.58 10.45
N THR A 125 -0.92 -9.52 10.76
CA THR A 125 -1.29 -8.50 11.76
C THR A 125 -2.56 -7.75 11.37
N LEU A 126 -2.72 -7.39 10.11
CA LEU A 126 -3.95 -6.77 9.61
C LEU A 126 -5.15 -7.71 9.78
N GLU A 127 -5.01 -8.95 9.31
CA GLU A 127 -6.06 -9.98 9.37
C GLU A 127 -6.37 -10.45 10.80
N SER A 128 -5.52 -10.14 11.79
CA SER A 128 -5.80 -10.45 13.19
C SER A 128 -6.70 -9.43 13.89
N MET A 129 -7.06 -8.32 13.23
CA MET A 129 -7.87 -7.27 13.84
C MET A 129 -9.34 -7.74 14.02
N PRO A 130 -10.00 -7.48 15.17
CA PRO A 130 -11.36 -8.00 15.47
C PRO A 130 -12.47 -7.64 14.47
N LYS A 131 -12.26 -6.62 13.61
CA LYS A 131 -13.23 -6.13 12.61
C LYS A 131 -12.75 -6.30 11.17
N TRP A 132 -11.66 -7.04 10.93
CA TRP A 132 -11.05 -7.12 9.61
C TRP A 132 -11.94 -7.84 8.58
N PHE A 133 -12.72 -8.81 9.03
CA PHE A 133 -13.57 -9.63 8.17
C PHE A 133 -15.04 -9.21 8.12
N GLY A 134 -15.42 -8.23 8.97
CA GLY A 134 -16.80 -7.83 9.22
C GLY A 134 -17.11 -6.49 8.60
#